data_AF-A0A434FPB2-F1
#
_entry.id   AF-A0A434FPB2-F1
#
_cell.length_a   1.000
_cell.length_b   1.000
_cell.length_c   1.000
_cell.angle_alpha   90.00
_cell.angle_beta   90.00
_cell.angle_gamma   90.00
#
_symmetry.space_group_name_H-M   'P 1'
#
loop_
_entity.id
_entity.type
_entity.pdbx_description
1 polymer ?
#
loop_
_entity_poly.entity_id
_entity_poly.type
_entity_poly.pdbx_seq_one_letter_code
_entity_poly.pdbx_strand_id
1 'polypeptide(L)'
;RMAGRGSAAGLLAYGNANEIVKEMAYEVLPVVKKTPVLAGVNGTDPFVIMPLLLAELKTMGFSGVQNFPTVGLFDGTMRQSFEETGMGFGLEVDMIAEAHQLDLLTTPYVFNPDEARAMTKAGADIVVAHMGVTTGGSIGATSAKTLDACVKEIDAIADAARSVRKDVILLCHGGPISMPDDARYILERCEGLHGFYGASSMERLPAEAAIARQTADFKAVSIAKRKG
;
A
#
# COMPACT_ATOMS: atom_id res chain seq x y z
N ARG A 1 2.29 -11.13 2.56
CA ARG A 1 2.91 -11.47 1.25
C ARG A 1 4.09 -12.43 1.40
N MET A 2 5.11 -12.08 2.20
CA MET A 2 6.36 -12.86 2.33
C MET A 2 6.18 -14.32 2.78
N ALA A 3 5.02 -14.68 3.35
CA ALA A 3 4.60 -16.06 3.58
C ALA A 3 4.03 -16.79 2.33
N GLY A 4 4.23 -16.27 1.12
CA GLY A 4 3.71 -16.84 -0.13
C GLY A 4 2.18 -16.81 -0.24
N ARG A 5 1.54 -15.72 0.21
CA ARG A 5 0.07 -15.52 0.14
C ARG A 5 -0.27 -14.21 -0.56
N GLY A 6 -1.37 -14.21 -1.31
CA GLY A 6 -1.88 -13.04 -2.04
C GLY A 6 -2.10 -11.82 -1.15
N SER A 7 -1.98 -10.62 -1.71
CA SER A 7 -2.09 -9.37 -0.95
C SER A 7 -3.46 -9.15 -0.31
N ALA A 8 -4.52 -9.64 -0.95
CA ALA A 8 -5.89 -9.56 -0.42
C ALA A 8 -6.09 -10.33 0.90
N ALA A 9 -5.17 -11.24 1.27
CA ALA A 9 -5.24 -11.93 2.56
C ALA A 9 -5.18 -10.97 3.75
N GLY A 10 -4.54 -9.80 3.59
CA GLY A 10 -4.51 -8.77 4.64
C GLY A 10 -5.87 -8.09 4.89
N LEU A 11 -6.85 -8.26 4.00
CA LEU A 11 -8.19 -7.67 4.12
C LEU A 11 -9.21 -8.60 4.80
N LEU A 12 -8.81 -9.83 5.13
CA LEU A 12 -9.72 -10.88 5.59
C LEU A 12 -9.46 -11.23 7.06
N ALA A 13 -10.41 -11.97 7.65
CA ALA A 13 -10.40 -12.39 9.05
C ALA A 13 -9.36 -13.49 9.36
N TYR A 14 -8.09 -13.23 9.03
CA TYR A 14 -6.96 -14.12 9.29
C TYR A 14 -6.05 -13.62 10.43
N GLY A 15 -6.27 -12.40 10.91
CA GLY A 15 -5.56 -11.81 12.04
C GLY A 15 -5.97 -10.36 12.26
N ASN A 16 -5.62 -9.80 13.43
CA ASN A 16 -5.80 -8.38 13.69
C ASN A 16 -4.65 -7.60 13.06
N ALA A 17 -4.94 -6.77 12.06
CA ALA A 17 -3.94 -6.01 11.33
C ALA A 17 -3.17 -4.99 12.21
N ASN A 18 -3.85 -4.33 13.15
CA ASN A 18 -3.25 -3.33 14.04
C ASN A 18 -2.31 -3.97 15.07
N GLU A 19 -2.58 -5.20 15.52
CA GLU A 19 -1.63 -5.94 16.37
C GLU A 19 -0.45 -6.47 15.54
N ILE A 20 -0.71 -7.01 14.35
CA ILE A 20 0.35 -7.53 13.47
C ILE A 20 1.36 -6.43 13.10
N VAL A 21 0.92 -5.21 12.80
CA VAL A 21 1.87 -4.12 12.47
C VAL A 21 2.76 -3.74 13.65
N LYS A 22 2.24 -3.84 14.89
CA LYS A 22 3.04 -3.63 16.12
C LYS A 22 4.05 -4.75 16.33
N GLU A 23 3.68 -5.99 16.07
CA GLU A 23 4.61 -7.13 16.12
C GLU A 23 5.75 -6.96 15.10
N MET A 24 5.42 -6.58 13.87
CA MET A 24 6.39 -6.34 12.80
C MET A 24 7.34 -5.17 13.09
N ALA A 25 6.95 -4.23 13.95
CA ALA A 25 7.77 -3.09 14.30
C ALA A 25 9.13 -3.51 14.90
N TYR A 26 9.15 -4.59 15.69
CA TYR A 26 10.37 -5.13 16.30
C TYR A 26 11.33 -5.75 15.28
N GLU A 27 10.83 -6.18 14.13
CA GLU A 27 11.64 -6.74 13.05
C GLU A 27 12.23 -5.64 12.15
N VAL A 28 11.50 -4.53 11.97
CA VAL A 28 11.81 -3.49 10.99
C VAL A 28 12.50 -2.26 11.62
N LEU A 29 11.92 -1.66 12.66
CA LEU A 29 12.40 -0.39 13.20
C LEU A 29 13.87 -0.46 13.68
N PRO A 30 14.34 -1.54 14.33
CA PRO A 30 15.74 -1.61 14.77
C PRO A 30 16.75 -1.67 13.63
N VAL A 31 16.38 -2.17 12.45
CA VAL A 31 17.30 -2.35 11.32
C VAL A 31 17.32 -1.17 10.35
N VAL A 32 16.27 -0.34 10.32
CA VAL A 32 16.20 0.88 9.49
C VAL A 32 16.79 2.07 10.23
N LYS A 33 17.83 2.72 9.67
CA LYS A 33 18.59 3.78 10.38
C LYS A 33 18.34 5.21 9.92
N LYS A 34 17.98 5.42 8.65
CA LYS A 34 17.93 6.76 8.03
C LYS A 34 16.75 6.94 7.06
N THR A 35 15.77 6.05 7.13
CA THR A 35 14.60 6.06 6.24
C THR A 35 13.34 6.04 7.11
N PRO A 36 12.34 6.90 6.84
CA PRO A 36 11.10 6.85 7.59
C PRO A 36 10.40 5.50 7.40
N VAL A 37 9.87 4.95 8.49
CA VAL A 37 9.07 3.72 8.48
C VAL A 37 7.65 4.10 8.89
N LEU A 38 6.67 3.71 8.09
CA LEU A 38 5.26 4.02 8.33
C LEU A 38 4.50 2.74 8.68
N ALA A 39 3.49 2.88 9.55
CA ALA A 39 2.61 1.78 9.91
C ALA A 39 1.37 1.75 9.00
N GLY A 40 1.00 0.57 8.51
CA GLY A 40 -0.33 0.34 7.97
C GLY A 40 -1.33 0.22 9.12
N VAL A 41 -2.33 1.09 9.16
CA VAL A 41 -3.37 1.13 10.19
C VAL A 41 -4.71 0.73 9.58
N ASN A 42 -5.40 -0.22 10.22
CA ASN A 42 -6.79 -0.52 9.90
C ASN A 42 -7.70 0.55 10.50
N GLY A 43 -8.09 1.54 9.70
CA GLY A 43 -8.91 2.68 10.14
C GLY A 43 -10.32 2.29 10.58
N THR A 44 -10.83 1.14 10.15
CA THR A 44 -12.19 0.68 10.44
C THR A 44 -12.24 -0.40 11.54
N ASP A 45 -11.14 -0.61 12.29
CA ASP A 45 -11.12 -1.61 13.37
C ASP A 45 -12.11 -1.20 14.49
N PRO A 46 -13.18 -1.97 14.75
CA PRO A 46 -14.22 -1.57 15.70
C PRO A 46 -13.78 -1.73 17.17
N PHE A 47 -12.61 -2.32 17.44
CA PHE A 47 -12.13 -2.60 18.78
C PHE A 47 -10.93 -1.75 19.19
N VAL A 48 -10.52 -0.79 18.35
CA VAL A 48 -9.41 0.11 18.64
C VAL A 48 -9.90 1.47 19.12
N ILE A 49 -9.14 2.09 20.03
CA ILE A 49 -9.25 3.51 20.34
C ILE A 49 -8.19 4.23 19.51
N MET A 50 -8.60 4.79 18.37
CA MET A 50 -7.68 5.30 17.35
C MET A 50 -6.64 6.30 17.87
N PRO A 51 -6.99 7.29 18.73
CA PRO A 51 -6.00 8.20 19.29
C PRO A 51 -4.91 7.50 20.13
N LEU A 52 -5.26 6.43 20.85
CA LEU A 52 -4.31 5.68 21.66
C LEU A 52 -3.39 4.83 20.77
N LEU A 53 -3.93 4.17 19.75
CA LEU A 53 -3.13 3.41 18.79
C LEU A 53 -2.13 4.31 18.07
N LEU A 54 -2.57 5.45 17.55
CA LEU A 54 -1.69 6.37 16.81
C LEU A 54 -0.58 6.94 17.72
N ALA A 55 -0.90 7.29 18.97
CA ALA A 55 0.09 7.73 19.95
C ALA A 55 1.09 6.61 20.31
N GLU A 56 0.62 5.36 20.44
CA GLU A 56 1.46 4.18 20.65
C GLU A 56 2.42 3.99 19.47
N LEU A 57 1.92 3.98 18.23
CA LEU A 57 2.73 3.83 17.02
C LEU A 57 3.80 4.94 16.90
N LYS A 58 3.44 6.19 17.20
CA LYS A 58 4.41 7.30 17.26
C LYS A 58 5.49 7.03 18.32
N THR A 59 5.10 6.56 19.50
CA THR A 59 6.02 6.24 20.60
C THR A 59 6.96 5.09 20.26
N MET A 60 6.48 4.07 19.53
CA MET A 60 7.31 2.95 19.06
C MET A 60 8.40 3.40 18.07
N GLY A 61 8.20 4.54 17.40
CA GLY A 61 9.18 5.14 16.47
C GLY A 61 8.75 5.13 15.00
N PHE A 62 7.48 4.82 14.69
CA PHE A 62 6.96 5.04 13.34
C PHE A 62 6.95 6.54 13.02
N SER A 63 7.38 6.89 11.80
CA SER A 63 7.39 8.27 11.32
C SER A 63 6.03 8.72 10.79
N GLY A 64 5.12 7.79 10.56
CA GLY A 64 3.87 8.05 9.88
C GLY A 64 2.95 6.84 9.75
N VAL A 65 1.82 7.03 9.08
CA VAL A 65 0.81 6.00 8.85
C VAL A 65 0.25 6.00 7.43
N GLN A 66 -0.37 4.88 7.08
CA GLN A 66 -1.14 4.64 5.86
C GLN A 66 -2.41 3.86 6.22
N ASN A 67 -3.54 4.13 5.57
CA ASN A 67 -4.77 3.35 5.70
C ASN A 67 -4.63 2.00 4.99
N PHE A 68 -4.08 1.02 5.70
CA PHE A 68 -4.02 -0.35 5.21
C PHE A 68 -4.11 -1.34 6.37
N PRO A 69 -5.02 -2.32 6.34
CA PRO A 69 -5.99 -2.64 5.29
C PRO A 69 -7.01 -1.50 5.04
N THR A 70 -7.59 -1.45 3.84
CA THR A 70 -8.53 -0.39 3.44
C THR A 70 -9.77 -0.98 2.77
N VAL A 71 -10.93 -0.44 3.11
CA VAL A 71 -12.21 -0.79 2.46
C VAL A 71 -12.29 -0.28 1.02
N GLY A 72 -11.39 0.62 0.63
CA GLY A 72 -11.25 1.11 -0.74
C GLY A 72 -10.92 0.02 -1.77
N LEU A 73 -10.41 -1.13 -1.33
CA LEU A 73 -10.15 -2.30 -2.19
C LEU A 73 -11.39 -3.18 -2.43
N PHE A 74 -12.50 -2.93 -1.74
CA PHE A 74 -13.77 -3.63 -1.97
C PHE A 74 -14.67 -2.80 -2.91
N ASP A 75 -15.49 -3.49 -3.70
CA ASP A 75 -16.46 -2.89 -4.61
C ASP A 75 -17.87 -3.50 -4.46
N GLY A 76 -18.79 -3.03 -5.29
CA GLY A 76 -20.16 -3.55 -5.39
C GLY A 76 -20.94 -3.53 -4.08
N THR A 77 -21.81 -4.53 -3.92
CA THR A 77 -22.70 -4.66 -2.75
C THR A 77 -21.93 -4.82 -1.44
N MET A 78 -20.73 -5.42 -1.46
CA MET A 78 -19.92 -5.56 -0.25
C MET A 78 -19.38 -4.21 0.23
N ARG A 79 -18.83 -3.39 -0.67
CA ARG A 79 -18.43 -2.01 -0.30
C ARG A 79 -19.60 -1.23 0.27
N GLN A 80 -20.76 -1.30 -0.40
CA GLN A 80 -21.97 -0.64 0.08
C GLN A 80 -22.36 -1.08 1.49
N SER A 81 -22.32 -2.39 1.77
CA SER A 81 -22.63 -2.93 3.10
C SER A 81 -21.67 -2.40 4.17
N PHE A 82 -20.38 -2.26 3.89
CA PHE A 82 -19.43 -1.69 4.84
C PHE A 82 -19.73 -0.22 5.14
N GLU A 83 -20.04 0.58 4.13
CA GLU A 83 -20.44 1.98 4.31
C GLU A 83 -21.73 2.08 5.15
N GLU A 84 -22.73 1.24 4.87
CA GLU A 84 -24.02 1.25 5.58
C GLU A 84 -23.97 0.71 7.02
N THR A 85 -22.93 -0.06 7.37
CA THR A 85 -22.80 -0.72 8.69
C THR A 85 -21.70 -0.13 9.57
N GLY A 86 -21.18 1.04 9.22
CA GLY A 86 -20.22 1.77 10.05
C GLY A 86 -18.76 1.29 9.92
N MET A 87 -18.40 0.69 8.79
CA MET A 87 -17.02 0.34 8.42
C MET A 87 -16.63 1.06 7.11
N GLY A 88 -17.13 2.28 6.92
CA GLY A 88 -16.94 3.05 5.72
C GLY A 88 -15.57 3.69 5.60
N PHE A 89 -15.22 4.13 4.38
CA PHE A 89 -13.93 4.81 4.13
C PHE A 89 -13.79 6.13 4.90
N GLY A 90 -14.91 6.74 5.31
CA GLY A 90 -14.90 7.93 6.18
C GLY A 90 -14.09 7.74 7.47
N LEU A 91 -14.11 6.54 8.07
CA LEU A 91 -13.31 6.24 9.26
C LEU A 91 -11.80 6.21 8.97
N GLU A 92 -11.40 5.81 7.77
CA GLU A 92 -10.01 5.87 7.34
C GLU A 92 -9.56 7.33 7.13
N VAL A 93 -10.46 8.20 6.64
CA VAL A 93 -10.21 9.64 6.53
C VAL A 93 -10.04 10.26 7.92
N ASP A 94 -10.92 9.91 8.87
CA ASP A 94 -10.83 10.40 10.26
C ASP A 94 -9.54 9.95 10.93
N MET A 95 -9.13 8.68 10.74
CA MET A 95 -7.85 8.17 11.23
C MET A 95 -6.66 8.96 10.68
N ILE A 96 -6.67 9.30 9.39
CA ILE A 96 -5.62 10.13 8.78
C ILE A 96 -5.63 11.55 9.35
N ALA A 97 -6.81 12.14 9.59
CA ALA A 97 -6.92 13.46 10.20
C ALA A 97 -6.34 13.48 11.62
N GLU A 98 -6.65 12.46 12.44
CA GLU A 98 -6.07 12.30 13.78
C GLU A 98 -4.55 12.12 13.73
N ALA A 99 -4.05 11.31 12.79
CA ALA A 99 -2.61 11.11 12.63
C ALA A 99 -1.90 12.41 12.22
N HIS A 100 -2.48 13.20 11.32
CA HIS A 100 -1.96 14.51 10.94
C HIS A 100 -1.91 15.47 12.13
N GLN A 101 -2.95 15.52 12.96
CA GLN A 101 -2.97 16.34 14.19
C GLN A 101 -1.88 15.93 15.19
N LEU A 102 -1.50 14.65 15.18
CA LEU A 102 -0.39 14.12 15.96
C LEU A 102 0.97 14.36 15.31
N ASP A 103 1.08 15.12 14.22
CA ASP A 103 2.33 15.36 13.49
C ASP A 103 3.03 14.03 13.09
N LEU A 104 2.23 13.11 12.57
CA LEU A 104 2.70 11.90 11.88
C LEU A 104 2.63 12.15 10.37
N LEU A 105 3.61 11.66 9.63
CA LEU A 105 3.55 11.67 8.17
C LEU A 105 2.36 10.81 7.70
N THR A 106 1.53 11.33 6.82
CA THR A 106 0.32 10.65 6.36
C THR A 106 0.40 10.35 4.86
N THR A 107 0.22 9.07 4.50
CA THR A 107 0.43 8.59 3.12
C THR A 107 -0.73 7.73 2.58
N PRO A 108 -2.00 8.17 2.71
CA PRO A 108 -3.14 7.31 2.42
C PRO A 108 -3.27 6.87 0.96
N TYR A 109 -3.81 5.66 0.80
CA TYR A 109 -4.40 5.21 -0.45
C TYR A 109 -5.76 5.85 -0.68
N VAL A 110 -6.01 6.20 -1.94
CA VAL A 110 -7.30 6.66 -2.46
C VAL A 110 -7.60 5.99 -3.80
N PHE A 111 -8.88 5.79 -4.09
CA PHE A 111 -9.33 5.01 -5.24
C PHE A 111 -10.17 5.83 -6.23
N ASN A 112 -10.56 7.04 -5.85
CA ASN A 112 -11.34 7.95 -6.68
C ASN A 112 -11.13 9.43 -6.29
N PRO A 113 -11.62 10.39 -7.12
CA PRO A 113 -11.50 11.82 -6.85
C PRO A 113 -12.11 12.32 -5.53
N ASP A 114 -13.20 11.71 -5.05
CA ASP A 114 -13.84 12.13 -3.80
C ASP A 114 -13.00 11.76 -2.58
N GLU A 115 -12.48 10.53 -2.56
CA GLU A 115 -11.54 10.06 -1.54
C GLU A 115 -10.24 10.89 -1.55
N ALA A 116 -9.75 11.25 -2.73
CA ALA A 116 -8.58 12.13 -2.88
C ALA A 116 -8.81 13.51 -2.25
N ARG A 117 -9.97 14.13 -2.48
CA ARG A 117 -10.36 15.39 -1.84
C ARG A 117 -10.48 15.23 -0.33
N ALA A 118 -11.10 14.16 0.14
CA ALA A 118 -11.32 13.90 1.56
C ALA A 118 -9.99 13.73 2.31
N MET A 119 -9.11 12.87 1.82
CA MET A 119 -7.78 12.65 2.41
C MET A 119 -6.92 13.91 2.38
N THR A 120 -6.96 14.67 1.28
CA THR A 120 -6.20 15.94 1.21
C THR A 120 -6.73 16.97 2.22
N LYS A 121 -8.05 17.05 2.43
CA LYS A 121 -8.66 17.92 3.46
C LYS A 121 -8.32 17.46 4.88
N ALA A 122 -8.18 16.16 5.10
CA ALA A 122 -7.75 15.58 6.38
C ALA A 122 -6.29 15.89 6.72
N GLY A 123 -5.50 16.43 5.79
CA GLY A 123 -4.09 16.78 6.01
C GLY A 123 -3.10 15.76 5.46
N ALA A 124 -3.55 14.82 4.60
CA ALA A 124 -2.67 13.86 3.94
C ALA A 124 -1.45 14.53 3.30
N ASP A 125 -0.23 14.21 3.73
CA ASP A 125 1.01 14.75 3.18
C ASP A 125 1.29 14.21 1.78
N ILE A 126 1.04 12.90 1.61
CA ILE A 126 1.16 12.18 0.35
C ILE A 126 -0.17 11.48 0.05
N VAL A 127 -0.69 11.62 -1.16
CA VAL A 127 -1.86 10.87 -1.64
C VAL A 127 -1.39 9.82 -2.65
N VAL A 128 -1.77 8.56 -2.42
CA VAL A 128 -1.37 7.43 -3.26
C VAL A 128 -2.58 6.92 -4.06
N ALA A 129 -2.59 7.20 -5.36
CA ALA A 129 -3.63 6.73 -6.28
C ALA A 129 -3.51 5.20 -6.49
N HIS A 130 -4.45 4.44 -5.94
CA HIS A 130 -4.39 2.98 -5.92
C HIS A 130 -5.24 2.34 -7.02
N MET A 131 -4.59 1.65 -7.96
CA MET A 131 -5.22 1.06 -9.16
C MET A 131 -5.69 -0.39 -8.96
N GLY A 132 -5.98 -0.79 -7.72
CA GLY A 132 -6.32 -2.17 -7.35
C GLY A 132 -5.12 -3.10 -7.14
N VAL A 133 -5.38 -4.39 -6.94
CA VAL A 133 -4.35 -5.40 -6.57
C VAL A 133 -3.31 -5.57 -7.67
N THR A 134 -2.02 -5.54 -7.32
CA THR A 134 -0.91 -5.72 -8.28
C THR A 134 -0.94 -7.10 -8.93
N THR A 135 -0.76 -7.13 -10.26
CA THR A 135 -0.64 -8.36 -11.04
C THR A 135 0.77 -8.96 -11.01
N GLY A 136 0.90 -10.20 -11.48
CA GLY A 136 2.19 -10.86 -11.70
C GLY A 136 2.75 -11.65 -10.49
N GLY A 137 3.85 -12.36 -10.74
CA GLY A 137 4.43 -13.33 -9.80
C GLY A 137 3.57 -14.59 -9.64
N SER A 138 3.91 -15.41 -8.64
CA SER A 138 3.22 -16.69 -8.41
C SER A 138 1.80 -16.56 -7.82
N ILE A 139 1.49 -15.42 -7.20
CA ILE A 139 0.29 -15.19 -6.37
C ILE A 139 -0.36 -13.81 -6.62
N GLY A 140 -0.06 -13.15 -7.73
CA GLY A 140 -0.69 -11.89 -8.11
C GLY A 140 -2.09 -12.07 -8.71
N ALA A 141 -2.83 -10.97 -8.83
CA ALA A 141 -4.09 -10.97 -9.57
C ALA A 141 -3.86 -11.27 -11.07
N THR A 142 -4.84 -11.90 -11.71
CA THR A 142 -4.81 -12.19 -13.16
C THR A 142 -5.63 -11.17 -13.96
N SER A 143 -6.53 -10.45 -13.32
CA SER A 143 -7.31 -9.35 -13.91
C SER A 143 -6.74 -8.01 -13.45
N ALA A 144 -6.58 -7.08 -14.39
CA ALA A 144 -6.24 -5.69 -14.09
C ALA A 144 -6.77 -4.74 -15.16
N LYS A 145 -6.81 -3.47 -14.76
CA LYS A 145 -6.97 -2.33 -15.67
C LYS A 145 -5.84 -2.31 -16.69
N THR A 146 -6.06 -1.62 -17.81
CA THR A 146 -4.97 -1.28 -18.73
C THR A 146 -4.17 -0.11 -18.19
N LEU A 147 -2.91 0.04 -18.58
CA LEU A 147 -2.10 1.20 -18.19
C LEU A 147 -2.74 2.52 -18.63
N ASP A 148 -3.35 2.58 -19.82
CA ASP A 148 -4.06 3.78 -20.30
C ASP A 148 -5.30 4.12 -19.46
N ALA A 149 -6.01 3.12 -18.94
CA ALA A 149 -7.10 3.36 -18.01
C ALA A 149 -6.56 3.91 -16.67
N CYS A 150 -5.44 3.38 -16.19
CA CYS A 150 -4.77 3.90 -15.00
C CYS A 150 -4.35 5.36 -15.16
N VAL A 151 -3.80 5.77 -16.32
CA VAL A 151 -3.44 7.18 -16.58
C VAL A 151 -4.63 8.11 -16.32
N LYS A 152 -5.78 7.81 -16.94
CA LYS A 152 -7.00 8.63 -16.81
C LYS A 152 -7.49 8.74 -15.37
N GLU A 153 -7.50 7.63 -14.64
CA GLU A 153 -7.97 7.61 -13.25
C GLU A 153 -6.99 8.31 -12.31
N ILE A 154 -5.69 8.11 -12.51
CA ILE A 154 -4.66 8.76 -11.71
C ILE A 154 -4.68 10.27 -11.93
N ASP A 155 -4.82 10.75 -13.16
CA ASP A 155 -4.97 12.18 -13.44
C ASP A 155 -6.18 12.78 -12.72
N ALA A 156 -7.34 12.09 -12.77
CA ALA A 156 -8.54 12.55 -12.09
C ALA A 156 -8.37 12.62 -10.56
N ILE A 157 -7.67 11.65 -9.95
CA ILE A 157 -7.32 11.63 -8.53
C ILE A 157 -6.34 12.76 -8.20
N ALA A 158 -5.30 12.93 -9.02
CA ALA A 158 -4.26 13.93 -8.86
C ALA A 158 -4.82 15.36 -8.91
N ASP A 159 -5.67 15.64 -9.90
CA ASP A 159 -6.35 16.93 -10.03
C ASP A 159 -7.28 17.21 -8.86
N ALA A 160 -8.00 16.19 -8.40
CA ALA A 160 -8.89 16.30 -7.25
C ALA A 160 -8.13 16.64 -5.96
N ALA A 161 -7.00 15.98 -5.69
CA ALA A 161 -6.14 16.31 -4.55
C ALA A 161 -5.58 17.74 -4.66
N ARG A 162 -5.03 18.10 -5.84
CA ARG A 162 -4.47 19.44 -6.08
C ARG A 162 -5.50 20.57 -5.99
N SER A 163 -6.76 20.28 -6.30
CA SER A 163 -7.86 21.23 -6.14
C SER A 163 -8.09 21.65 -4.69
N VAL A 164 -7.70 20.79 -3.73
CA VAL A 164 -7.75 21.09 -2.30
C VAL A 164 -6.46 21.76 -1.84
N ARG A 165 -5.29 21.18 -2.19
CA ARG A 165 -3.99 21.67 -1.74
C ARG A 165 -2.92 21.42 -2.81
N LYS A 166 -2.25 22.49 -3.25
CA LYS A 166 -1.36 22.47 -4.43
C LYS A 166 -0.01 21.76 -4.22
N ASP A 167 0.46 21.70 -2.98
CA ASP A 167 1.75 21.12 -2.58
C ASP A 167 1.63 19.69 -2.03
N VAL A 168 0.47 19.04 -2.22
CA VAL A 168 0.31 17.62 -1.89
C VAL A 168 1.20 16.76 -2.79
N ILE A 169 1.94 15.81 -2.20
CA ILE A 169 2.75 14.87 -2.96
C ILE A 169 1.82 13.77 -3.48
N LEU A 170 2.02 13.38 -4.74
CA LEU A 170 1.15 12.43 -5.43
C LEU A 170 1.96 11.25 -5.95
N LEU A 171 1.58 10.05 -5.54
CA LEU A 171 2.19 8.80 -5.99
C LEU A 171 1.12 7.90 -6.64
N CYS A 172 1.56 6.96 -7.47
CA CYS A 172 0.71 5.89 -8.00
C CYS A 172 1.07 4.52 -7.42
N HIS A 173 0.12 3.59 -7.41
CA HIS A 173 0.32 2.23 -6.92
C HIS A 173 -0.64 1.22 -7.57
N GLY A 174 -0.21 -0.02 -7.72
CA GLY A 174 -1.10 -1.16 -7.92
C GLY A 174 -1.56 -1.40 -9.36
N GLY A 175 -2.52 -2.32 -9.51
CA GLY A 175 -3.04 -2.77 -10.79
C GLY A 175 -1.93 -3.30 -11.72
N PRO A 176 -1.85 -2.82 -12.98
CA PRO A 176 -0.81 -3.23 -13.92
C PRO A 176 0.56 -2.59 -13.65
N ILE A 177 0.69 -1.67 -12.68
CA ILE A 177 1.93 -0.93 -12.39
C ILE A 177 2.82 -1.78 -11.49
N SER A 178 3.57 -2.71 -12.07
CA SER A 178 4.28 -3.77 -11.34
C SER A 178 5.80 -3.74 -11.50
N MET A 179 6.29 -3.14 -12.58
CA MET A 179 7.71 -3.05 -12.92
C MET A 179 8.14 -1.59 -13.14
N PRO A 180 9.46 -1.28 -13.11
CA PRO A 180 9.95 0.09 -13.34
C PRO A 180 9.50 0.71 -14.66
N ASP A 181 9.37 -0.08 -15.72
CA ASP A 181 8.91 0.42 -17.03
C ASP A 181 7.42 0.80 -17.00
N ASP A 182 6.59 0.09 -16.22
CA ASP A 182 5.18 0.45 -16.02
C ASP A 182 5.07 1.77 -15.22
N ALA A 183 5.88 1.92 -14.17
CA ALA A 183 5.93 3.16 -13.40
C ALA A 183 6.41 4.33 -14.27
N ARG A 184 7.42 4.11 -15.12
CA ARG A 184 7.88 5.11 -16.10
C ARG A 184 6.77 5.49 -17.07
N TYR A 185 6.03 4.50 -17.58
CA TYR A 185 4.91 4.72 -18.50
C TYR A 185 3.89 5.70 -17.92
N ILE A 186 3.52 5.50 -16.65
CA ILE A 186 2.58 6.35 -15.92
C ILE A 186 3.17 7.75 -15.67
N LEU A 187 4.40 7.84 -15.15
CA LEU A 187 5.04 9.11 -14.82
C LEU A 187 5.27 10.01 -16.04
N GLU A 188 5.49 9.43 -17.21
CA GLU A 188 5.63 10.18 -18.48
C GLU A 188 4.30 10.73 -19.00
N ARG A 189 3.15 10.21 -18.53
CA ARG A 189 1.82 10.49 -19.08
C ARG A 189 0.90 11.22 -18.11
N CYS A 190 1.12 11.08 -16.82
CA CYS A 190 0.35 11.77 -15.78
C CYS A 190 1.09 13.02 -15.28
N GLU A 191 0.52 14.19 -15.51
CA GLU A 191 1.15 15.44 -15.12
C GLU A 191 1.10 15.67 -13.60
N GLY A 192 2.26 16.01 -13.02
CA GLY A 192 2.39 16.34 -11.61
C GLY A 192 2.28 15.15 -10.64
N LEU A 193 2.48 13.92 -11.13
CA LEU A 193 2.88 12.80 -10.27
C LEU A 193 4.34 12.95 -9.85
N HIS A 194 4.63 12.52 -8.62
CA HIS A 194 5.93 12.65 -8.00
C HIS A 194 6.65 11.31 -7.80
N GLY A 195 5.97 10.19 -8.08
CA GLY A 195 6.60 8.88 -7.96
C GLY A 195 5.62 7.71 -7.90
N PHE A 196 6.12 6.61 -7.34
CA PHE A 196 5.44 5.32 -7.26
C PHE A 196 5.64 4.71 -5.87
N TYR A 197 4.57 4.16 -5.30
CA TYR A 197 4.63 3.42 -4.05
C TYR A 197 4.71 1.92 -4.34
N GLY A 198 5.86 1.30 -4.06
CA GLY A 198 6.12 -0.10 -4.36
C GLY A 198 5.94 -1.00 -3.15
N ALA A 199 5.32 -2.16 -3.34
CA ALA A 199 5.16 -3.16 -2.29
C ALA A 199 5.48 -4.56 -2.83
N SER A 200 4.54 -5.21 -3.51
CA SER A 200 4.78 -6.51 -4.18
C SER A 200 5.93 -6.43 -5.20
N SER A 201 6.03 -5.32 -5.92
CA SER A 201 7.09 -5.04 -6.89
C SER A 201 8.48 -4.85 -6.26
N MET A 202 8.55 -4.47 -4.98
CA MET A 202 9.80 -4.15 -4.30
C MET A 202 10.38 -5.36 -3.55
N GLU A 203 9.54 -6.14 -2.88
CA GLU A 203 10.00 -7.27 -2.05
C GLU A 203 9.72 -8.63 -2.69
N ARG A 204 8.47 -8.86 -3.14
CA ARG A 204 7.98 -10.19 -3.47
C ARG A 204 8.52 -10.66 -4.81
N LEU A 205 8.27 -9.90 -5.88
CA LEU A 205 8.67 -10.30 -7.23
C LEU A 205 10.19 -10.51 -7.34
N PRO A 206 11.05 -9.61 -6.81
CA PRO A 206 12.48 -9.81 -6.84
C PRO A 206 12.94 -11.02 -6.02
N ALA A 207 12.39 -11.23 -4.81
CA ALA A 207 12.74 -12.36 -3.97
C ALA A 207 12.34 -13.71 -4.60
N GLU A 208 11.13 -13.82 -5.15
CA GLU A 208 10.64 -15.02 -5.85
C GLU A 208 11.60 -15.43 -6.96
N ALA A 209 11.96 -14.48 -7.85
CA ALA A 209 12.85 -14.75 -8.96
C ALA A 209 14.26 -15.13 -8.52
N ALA A 210 14.83 -14.42 -7.54
CA ALA A 210 16.19 -14.67 -7.06
C ALA A 210 16.31 -16.04 -6.38
N ILE A 211 15.37 -16.40 -5.50
CA ILE A 211 15.38 -17.68 -4.77
C ILE A 211 15.20 -18.85 -5.75
N ALA A 212 14.26 -18.73 -6.69
CA ALA A 212 14.02 -19.76 -7.70
C ALA A 212 15.27 -19.99 -8.57
N ARG A 213 15.91 -18.90 -9.03
CA ARG A 213 17.14 -18.98 -9.82
C ARG A 213 18.29 -19.62 -9.03
N GLN A 214 18.53 -19.17 -7.80
CA GLN A 214 19.60 -19.71 -6.96
C GLN A 214 19.42 -21.23 -6.72
N THR A 215 18.17 -21.65 -6.52
CA THR A 215 17.84 -23.06 -6.35
C THR A 215 18.11 -23.86 -7.63
N ALA A 216 17.73 -23.32 -8.80
CA ALA A 216 18.00 -23.94 -10.09
C ALA A 216 19.51 -24.06 -10.37
N ASP A 217 20.28 -23.03 -10.04
CA ASP A 217 21.74 -23.01 -10.23
C ASP A 217 22.42 -24.10 -9.39
N PHE A 218 22.03 -24.27 -8.12
CA PHE A 218 22.54 -25.38 -7.28
C PHE A 218 22.11 -26.76 -7.82
N LYS A 219 20.90 -26.87 -8.36
CA LYS A 219 20.41 -28.12 -8.98
C LYS A 219 21.16 -28.51 -10.25
N ALA A 220 21.75 -27.54 -10.95
CA ALA A 220 22.51 -27.75 -12.17
C ALA A 220 23.96 -28.21 -11.94
N VAL A 221 24.46 -28.17 -10.69
CA VAL A 221 25.81 -28.63 -10.37
C VAL A 221 25.94 -30.13 -10.64
N SER A 222 26.84 -30.50 -11.55
CA SER A 222 27.11 -31.90 -11.86
C SER A 222 28.03 -32.54 -10.82
N ILE A 223 27.73 -33.78 -10.42
CA ILE A 223 28.63 -34.57 -9.60
C ILE A 223 29.68 -35.20 -10.52
N ALA A 224 30.93 -34.76 -10.41
CA ALA A 224 32.02 -35.36 -11.16
C ALA A 224 32.15 -36.84 -10.78
N LYS A 225 32.12 -37.74 -11.79
CA LYS A 225 32.47 -39.15 -11.58
C LYS A 225 33.95 -39.20 -11.19
N ARG A 226 34.25 -39.59 -9.95
CA ARG A 226 35.63 -39.94 -9.56
C ARG A 226 36.04 -41.14 -10.41
N LYS A 227 37.16 -41.02 -11.14
CA LYS A 227 37.79 -42.16 -11.82
C LYS A 227 38.25 -43.12 -10.72
N GLY A 228 37.55 -44.26 -10.61
CA GLY A 228 38.03 -45.46 -9.92
C GLY A 228 38.75 -46.36 -10.92
#